data_AF-A7BJA9-F1
#
_entry.id   AF-A7BJA9-F1
#
_cell.length_a   1.000
_cell.length_b   1.000
_cell.length_c   1.000
_cell.angle_alpha   90.00
_cell.angle_beta   90.00
_cell.angle_gamma   90.00
#
_symmetry.space_group_name_H-M   'P 1'
#
loop_
_entity.id
_entity.type
_entity.pdbx_description
1 polymer ?
#
loop_
_entity_poly.entity_id
_entity_poly.type
_entity_poly.pdbx_seq_one_letter_code
_entity_poly.pdbx_strand_id
1 'polypeptide(L)'
;MTGLNPLNSHFVESIEEYKKLINQKKEMKKTVEKLIDKIEGLKEEGDPINEVINNLYETEIVEKLDINDQIIKKAKDRQLIGNPPGSKDSVTIGDEIIWESILANISDDIVIVTNDKSFLDNMNFLMEEIKDKGFKLLGITPSITKAIDIIGAEPSKNLEELENELQAHTFSIHNKTYLEKVNRCGCFHCLEIFSPDEIFEWIDNEDTALCPYCGIDSVIGESDVLHITEEFLKGMRKRWFSFE
;
A
#
# COMPACT_ATOMS: atom_id res chain seq x y z
N MET A 1 -15.61 -20.98 15.88
CA MET A 1 -16.40 -21.84 16.79
C MET A 1 -17.86 -21.37 16.82
N THR A 2 -18.79 -22.33 16.67
CA THR A 2 -20.21 -22.34 17.07
C THR A 2 -21.11 -21.16 16.69
N GLY A 3 -21.47 -21.07 15.40
CA GLY A 3 -22.69 -20.38 14.98
C GLY A 3 -23.91 -21.28 15.22
N LEU A 4 -24.75 -20.97 16.22
CA LEU A 4 -26.14 -21.44 16.22
C LEU A 4 -26.80 -20.84 14.98
N ASN A 5 -27.04 -21.66 13.94
CA ASN A 5 -27.91 -21.26 12.84
C ASN A 5 -29.28 -20.87 13.43
N PRO A 6 -29.93 -19.80 12.93
CA PRO A 6 -31.19 -19.34 13.47
C PRO A 6 -32.25 -20.43 13.28
N LEU A 7 -32.45 -21.25 14.31
CA LEU A 7 -33.60 -22.11 14.41
C LEU A 7 -34.77 -21.19 14.74
N ASN A 8 -35.56 -20.83 13.73
CA ASN A 8 -36.88 -20.21 13.87
C ASN A 8 -37.86 -21.19 14.53
N SER A 9 -37.55 -21.59 15.76
CA SER A 9 -38.37 -22.47 16.58
C SER A 9 -38.76 -21.69 17.83
N HIS A 10 -40.07 -21.53 18.05
CA HIS A 10 -40.63 -20.92 19.25
C HIS A 10 -40.09 -21.55 20.56
N PHE A 11 -39.63 -22.80 20.52
CA PHE A 11 -38.98 -23.44 21.65
C PHE A 11 -37.65 -22.75 22.02
N VAL A 12 -36.82 -22.43 21.04
CA VAL A 12 -35.51 -21.79 21.26
C VAL A 12 -35.69 -20.35 21.76
N GLU A 13 -36.71 -19.64 21.29
CA GLU A 13 -37.06 -18.30 21.78
C GLU A 13 -37.47 -18.27 23.26
N SER A 14 -37.96 -19.39 23.80
CA SER A 14 -38.37 -19.50 25.20
C SER A 14 -37.20 -19.71 26.17
N ILE A 15 -36.03 -20.13 25.67
CA ILE A 15 -34.81 -20.37 26.45
C ILE A 15 -34.21 -19.04 26.91
N GLU A 16 -33.92 -18.93 28.20
CA GLU A 16 -33.47 -17.69 28.83
C GLU A 16 -32.09 -17.23 28.31
N GLU A 17 -31.17 -18.17 28.09
CA GLU A 17 -29.84 -17.93 27.52
C GLU A 17 -29.93 -17.38 26.09
N TYR A 18 -30.90 -17.84 25.31
CA TYR A 18 -31.12 -17.34 23.95
C TYR A 18 -31.67 -15.91 23.96
N LYS A 19 -32.61 -15.59 24.86
CA LYS A 19 -33.08 -14.21 25.05
C LYS A 19 -31.94 -13.28 25.47
N LYS A 20 -31.08 -13.74 26.38
CA LYS A 20 -29.89 -13.00 26.83
C LYS A 20 -28.93 -12.74 25.66
N LEU A 21 -28.67 -13.75 24.83
CA LEU A 21 -27.84 -13.64 23.62
C LEU A 21 -28.42 -12.62 22.63
N ILE A 22 -29.71 -12.68 22.34
CA ILE A 22 -30.37 -11.72 21.44
C ILE A 22 -30.28 -10.29 21.99
N ASN A 23 -30.47 -10.11 23.31
CA ASN A 23 -30.33 -8.81 23.94
C ASN A 23 -28.89 -8.28 23.86
N GLN A 24 -27.88 -9.12 24.11
CA GLN A 24 -26.47 -8.77 23.96
C GLN A 24 -26.13 -8.39 22.50
N LYS A 25 -26.65 -9.12 21.51
CA LYS A 25 -26.48 -8.77 20.09
C LYS A 25 -27.09 -7.40 19.74
N LYS A 26 -28.26 -7.07 20.31
CA LYS A 26 -28.88 -5.74 20.13
C LYS A 26 -28.04 -4.63 20.74
N GLU A 27 -27.51 -4.83 21.95
CA GLU A 27 -26.64 -3.85 22.61
C GLU A 27 -25.29 -3.68 21.89
N MET A 28 -24.71 -4.79 21.39
CA MET A 28 -23.52 -4.75 20.55
C MET A 28 -23.79 -3.94 19.28
N LYS A 29 -24.91 -4.20 18.59
CA LYS A 29 -25.29 -3.45 17.38
C LYS A 29 -25.40 -1.94 17.66
N LYS A 30 -26.08 -1.54 18.74
CA LYS A 30 -26.17 -0.12 19.14
C LYS A 30 -24.81 0.49 19.45
N THR A 31 -23.90 -0.29 20.04
CA THR A 31 -22.56 0.18 20.37
C THR A 31 -21.73 0.39 19.10
N VAL A 32 -21.82 -0.54 18.15
CA VAL A 32 -21.20 -0.41 16.82
C VAL A 32 -21.74 0.80 16.07
N GLU A 33 -23.06 1.01 16.04
CA GLU A 33 -23.68 2.19 15.40
C GLU A 33 -23.14 3.49 16.01
N LYS A 34 -23.05 3.58 17.35
CA LYS A 34 -22.45 4.75 18.02
C LYS A 34 -20.96 4.95 17.70
N LEU A 35 -20.21 3.87 17.46
CA LEU A 35 -18.81 3.97 17.07
C LEU A 35 -18.67 4.48 15.64
N ILE A 36 -19.49 3.95 14.71
CA ILE A 36 -19.56 4.44 13.34
C ILE A 36 -19.90 5.93 13.33
N ASP A 37 -20.94 6.35 14.04
CA ASP A 37 -21.32 7.78 14.12
C ASP A 37 -20.19 8.66 14.65
N LYS A 38 -19.42 8.17 15.62
CA LYS A 38 -18.24 8.90 16.13
C LYS A 38 -17.12 8.98 15.11
N ILE A 39 -16.83 7.88 14.41
CA ILE A 39 -15.79 7.83 13.36
C ILE A 39 -16.19 8.73 12.17
N GLU A 40 -17.44 8.65 11.72
CA GLU A 40 -17.97 9.51 10.66
C GLU A 40 -18.07 10.98 11.09
N GLY A 41 -18.21 11.25 12.39
CA GLY A 41 -18.16 12.59 12.98
C GLY A 41 -16.75 13.16 13.12
N LEU A 42 -15.71 12.31 13.09
CA LEU A 42 -14.29 12.70 13.11
C LEU A 42 -13.77 13.11 11.72
N LYS A 43 -14.62 13.62 10.82
CA LYS A 43 -14.15 14.17 9.54
C LYS A 43 -13.03 15.15 9.79
N GLU A 44 -11.82 14.78 9.40
CA GLU A 44 -10.70 15.70 9.30
C GLU A 44 -11.13 16.83 8.35
N GLU A 45 -11.02 18.08 8.81
CA GLU A 45 -11.17 19.24 7.94
C GLU A 45 -9.97 19.26 7.00
N GLY A 46 -10.21 19.03 5.70
CA GLY A 46 -9.15 18.97 4.69
C GLY A 46 -8.62 17.55 4.49
N ASP A 47 -8.24 17.24 3.25
CA ASP A 47 -7.53 16.01 2.94
C ASP A 47 -6.03 16.33 2.98
N PRO A 48 -5.30 15.94 4.04
CA PRO A 48 -3.89 16.29 4.21
C PRO A 48 -3.02 15.71 3.09
N ILE A 49 -3.43 14.59 2.47
CA ILE A 49 -2.73 14.00 1.33
C ILE A 49 -2.94 14.89 0.11
N ASN A 50 -4.19 15.29 -0.16
CA ASN A 50 -4.49 16.21 -1.27
C ASN A 50 -3.79 17.56 -1.09
N GLU A 51 -3.67 18.09 0.13
CA GLU A 51 -2.92 19.31 0.40
C GLU A 51 -1.43 19.16 0.05
N VAL A 52 -0.78 18.06 0.45
CA VAL A 52 0.61 17.78 0.09
C VAL A 52 0.77 17.63 -1.42
N ILE A 53 -0.15 16.93 -2.10
CA ILE A 53 -0.13 16.75 -3.56
C ILE A 53 -0.28 18.10 -4.26
N ASN A 54 -1.21 18.95 -3.83
CA ASN A 54 -1.43 20.27 -4.41
C ASN A 54 -0.19 21.16 -4.21
N ASN A 55 0.38 21.17 -3.01
CA ASN A 55 1.61 21.90 -2.72
C ASN A 55 2.76 21.46 -3.63
N LEU A 56 2.92 20.14 -3.85
CA LEU A 56 3.92 19.62 -4.78
C LEU A 56 3.63 20.04 -6.23
N TYR A 57 2.37 19.90 -6.67
CA TYR A 57 1.94 20.26 -8.02
C TYR A 57 2.11 21.76 -8.32
N GLU A 58 1.97 22.62 -7.31
CA GLU A 58 2.16 24.06 -7.44
C GLU A 58 3.63 24.49 -7.53
N THR A 59 4.58 23.62 -7.18
CA THR A 59 6.01 23.96 -7.26
C THR A 59 6.47 24.21 -8.70
N GLU A 60 7.36 25.19 -8.88
CA GLU A 60 7.90 25.57 -10.20
C GLU A 60 8.77 24.48 -10.84
N ILE A 61 9.29 23.55 -10.02
CA ILE A 61 10.14 22.44 -10.48
C ILE A 61 9.33 21.30 -11.12
N VAL A 62 8.02 21.23 -10.86
CA VAL A 62 7.15 20.18 -11.41
C VAL A 62 6.69 20.59 -12.80
N GLU A 63 7.17 19.84 -13.80
CA GLU A 63 6.67 19.95 -15.16
C GLU A 63 5.25 19.38 -15.27
N LYS A 64 4.35 20.15 -15.89
CA LYS A 64 2.95 19.81 -16.06
C LYS A 64 2.71 19.45 -17.52
N LEU A 65 2.34 18.20 -17.77
CA LEU A 65 2.06 17.73 -19.12
C LEU A 65 0.60 18.00 -19.46
N ASP A 66 0.37 18.84 -20.47
CA ASP A 66 -0.98 19.17 -20.92
C ASP A 66 -1.60 17.99 -21.69
N ILE A 67 -2.78 17.56 -21.23
CA ILE A 67 -3.57 16.54 -21.91
C ILE A 67 -4.52 17.24 -22.88
N ASN A 68 -4.41 16.89 -24.17
CA ASN A 68 -5.26 17.42 -25.23
C ASN A 68 -5.97 16.29 -26.00
N ASP A 69 -6.92 16.67 -26.87
CA ASP A 69 -7.72 15.72 -27.65
C ASP A 69 -6.88 14.78 -28.54
N GLN A 70 -5.70 15.22 -29.01
CA GLN A 70 -4.82 14.39 -29.82
C GLN A 70 -4.16 13.29 -28.97
N ILE A 71 -3.72 13.63 -27.76
CA ILE A 71 -3.19 12.66 -26.78
C ILE A 71 -4.27 11.64 -26.42
N ILE A 72 -5.48 12.11 -26.09
CA ILE A 72 -6.61 11.24 -25.75
C ILE A 72 -6.93 10.28 -26.91
N LYS A 73 -6.89 10.78 -28.15
CA LYS A 73 -7.09 9.94 -29.33
C LYS A 73 -6.02 8.87 -29.47
N LYS A 74 -4.73 9.24 -29.36
CA LYS A 74 -3.63 8.28 -29.43
C LYS A 74 -3.70 7.23 -28.31
N ALA A 75 -4.10 7.65 -27.11
CA ALA A 75 -4.27 6.74 -25.98
C ALA A 75 -5.36 5.69 -26.25
N LYS A 76 -6.50 6.12 -26.82
CA LYS A 76 -7.56 5.20 -27.27
C LYS A 76 -7.06 4.25 -28.35
N ASP A 77 -6.35 4.77 -29.34
CA ASP A 77 -5.80 3.96 -30.43
C ASP A 77 -4.79 2.93 -29.88
N ARG A 78 -3.92 3.31 -28.92
CA ARG A 78 -2.97 2.46 -28.19
C ARG A 78 -3.67 1.32 -27.44
N GLN A 79 -4.75 1.63 -26.72
CA GLN A 79 -5.54 0.62 -26.03
C GLN A 79 -6.17 -0.37 -27.02
N LEU A 80 -6.75 0.12 -28.12
CA LEU A 80 -7.42 -0.71 -29.13
C LEU A 80 -6.46 -1.69 -29.83
N ILE A 81 -5.22 -1.28 -30.09
CA ILE A 81 -4.19 -2.16 -30.65
C ILE A 81 -3.51 -3.05 -29.59
N GLY A 82 -3.75 -2.74 -28.30
CA GLY A 82 -3.22 -3.48 -27.16
C GLY A 82 -1.72 -3.28 -26.95
N ASN A 83 -1.24 -2.08 -27.25
CA ASN A 83 0.13 -1.66 -26.95
C ASN A 83 0.23 -1.22 -25.48
N PRO A 84 1.29 -1.61 -24.74
CA PRO A 84 1.49 -1.18 -23.36
C PRO A 84 1.86 0.32 -23.29
N PRO A 85 1.77 0.98 -22.12
CA PRO A 85 1.28 0.46 -20.84
C PRO A 85 -0.26 0.38 -20.82
N GLY A 86 -0.82 -0.28 -19.80
CA GLY A 86 -2.24 -0.62 -19.71
C GLY A 86 -2.54 -2.11 -19.95
N SER A 87 -3.79 -2.50 -19.65
CA SER A 87 -4.30 -3.87 -19.82
C SER A 87 -5.36 -3.92 -20.92
N LYS A 88 -5.29 -4.96 -21.76
CA LYS A 88 -6.28 -5.20 -22.83
C LYS A 88 -7.70 -5.43 -22.31
N ASP A 89 -7.81 -5.86 -21.06
CA ASP A 89 -9.09 -6.14 -20.41
C ASP A 89 -9.65 -4.91 -19.66
N SER A 90 -8.88 -3.80 -19.61
CA SER A 90 -9.31 -2.57 -18.96
C SER A 90 -10.20 -1.73 -19.87
N VAL A 91 -11.21 -1.09 -19.28
CA VAL A 91 -12.07 -0.10 -19.96
C VAL A 91 -11.50 1.32 -19.82
N THR A 92 -10.47 1.51 -19.00
CA THR A 92 -9.86 2.82 -18.74
C THR A 92 -8.61 3.02 -19.57
N ILE A 93 -8.42 4.22 -20.11
CA ILE A 93 -7.25 4.61 -20.92
C ILE A 93 -6.21 5.43 -20.14
N GLY A 94 -6.17 5.27 -18.81
CA GLY A 94 -5.38 6.14 -17.92
C GLY A 94 -3.87 6.03 -18.19
N ASP A 95 -3.37 4.80 -18.22
CA ASP A 95 -1.95 4.51 -18.45
C ASP A 95 -1.51 4.95 -19.84
N GLU A 96 -2.37 4.71 -20.84
CA GLU A 96 -2.16 5.12 -22.21
C GLU A 96 -2.11 6.64 -22.34
N ILE A 97 -2.97 7.38 -21.61
CA ILE A 97 -2.92 8.85 -21.56
C ILE A 97 -1.60 9.32 -20.94
N ILE A 98 -1.18 8.74 -19.81
CA ILE A 98 0.08 9.10 -19.15
C ILE A 98 1.24 8.93 -20.13
N TRP A 99 1.32 7.77 -20.78
CA TRP A 99 2.41 7.44 -21.69
C TRP A 99 2.42 8.30 -22.96
N GLU A 100 1.27 8.49 -23.61
CA GLU A 100 1.18 9.36 -24.79
C GLU A 100 1.48 10.84 -24.44
N SER A 101 1.17 11.26 -23.21
CA SER A 101 1.55 12.60 -22.71
C SER A 101 3.06 12.73 -22.56
N ILE A 102 3.73 11.72 -22.03
CA ILE A 102 5.21 11.66 -21.94
C ILE A 102 5.80 11.70 -23.36
N LEU A 103 5.37 10.82 -24.26
CA LEU A 103 5.88 10.75 -25.63
C LEU A 103 5.68 12.05 -26.44
N ALA A 104 4.66 12.85 -26.11
CA ALA A 104 4.37 14.10 -26.77
C ALA A 104 5.24 15.27 -26.27
N ASN A 105 5.69 15.23 -25.01
CA ASN A 105 6.34 16.35 -24.33
C ASN A 105 7.79 16.05 -23.91
N ILE A 106 8.28 14.83 -24.10
CA ILE A 106 9.65 14.46 -23.70
C ILE A 106 10.70 15.36 -24.36
N SER A 107 11.61 15.86 -23.54
CA SER A 107 12.66 16.80 -23.94
C SER A 107 14.03 16.47 -23.37
N ASP A 108 14.14 15.43 -22.54
CA ASP A 108 15.39 14.94 -21.94
C ASP A 108 15.31 13.42 -21.69
N ASP A 109 16.42 12.81 -21.29
CA ASP A 109 16.47 11.44 -20.76
C ASP A 109 15.71 11.39 -19.43
N ILE A 110 14.90 10.34 -19.22
CA ILE A 110 13.99 10.25 -18.06
C ILE A 110 14.14 8.96 -17.27
N VAL A 111 13.76 8.99 -15.99
CA VAL A 111 13.47 7.82 -15.16
C VAL A 111 11.99 7.88 -14.77
N ILE A 112 11.30 6.74 -14.81
CA ILE A 112 9.90 6.65 -14.38
C ILE A 112 9.84 5.98 -13.01
N VAL A 113 9.21 6.66 -12.05
CA VAL A 113 8.94 6.10 -10.73
C VAL A 113 7.49 5.64 -10.65
N THR A 114 7.27 4.32 -10.60
CA THR A 114 5.92 3.74 -10.55
C THR A 114 5.90 2.35 -9.93
N ASN A 115 4.83 2.04 -9.21
CA ASN A 115 4.47 0.68 -8.77
C ASN A 115 3.58 -0.06 -9.78
N ASP A 116 3.24 0.59 -10.90
CA ASP A 116 2.35 0.02 -11.90
C ASP A 116 3.04 -1.08 -12.73
N LYS A 117 2.48 -2.29 -12.68
CA LYS A 117 3.04 -3.46 -13.36
C LYS A 117 2.99 -3.32 -14.89
N SER A 118 2.02 -2.62 -15.45
CA SER A 118 1.94 -2.45 -16.90
C SER A 118 3.12 -1.67 -17.46
N PHE A 119 3.71 -0.76 -16.67
CA PHE A 119 4.97 -0.11 -17.00
C PHE A 119 6.17 -1.02 -16.73
N LEU A 120 6.24 -1.61 -15.53
CA LEU A 120 7.38 -2.44 -15.10
C LEU A 120 7.58 -3.67 -16.01
N ASP A 121 6.51 -4.38 -16.34
CA ASP A 121 6.55 -5.61 -17.13
C ASP A 121 6.84 -5.35 -18.62
N ASN A 122 6.62 -4.11 -19.10
CA ASN A 122 6.80 -3.73 -20.50
C ASN A 122 7.98 -2.77 -20.73
N MET A 123 8.89 -2.64 -19.76
CA MET A 123 10.00 -1.67 -19.81
C MET A 123 10.77 -1.68 -21.14
N ASN A 124 11.14 -2.85 -21.67
CA ASN A 124 11.90 -2.93 -22.93
C ASN A 124 11.16 -2.31 -24.12
N PHE A 125 9.84 -2.48 -24.20
CA PHE A 125 9.02 -1.90 -25.26
C PHE A 125 8.98 -0.37 -25.13
N LEU A 126 8.75 0.11 -23.91
CA LEU A 126 8.67 1.54 -23.59
C LEU A 126 10.01 2.26 -23.82
N MET A 127 11.13 1.59 -23.52
CA MET A 127 12.47 2.11 -23.79
C MET A 127 12.72 2.34 -25.29
N GLU A 128 12.29 1.41 -26.15
CA GLU A 128 12.45 1.58 -27.60
C GLU A 128 11.57 2.72 -28.14
N GLU A 129 10.36 2.94 -27.62
CA GLU A 129 9.52 4.07 -28.06
C GLU A 129 10.12 5.44 -27.69
N ILE A 130 10.74 5.55 -26.51
CA ILE A 130 11.43 6.78 -26.09
C ILE A 130 12.69 7.02 -26.92
N LYS A 131 13.40 5.94 -27.25
CA LYS A 131 14.55 5.97 -28.15
C LYS A 131 14.19 6.42 -29.56
N ASP A 132 13.02 6.04 -30.07
CA ASP A 132 12.51 6.54 -31.35
C ASP A 132 12.21 8.05 -31.32
N LYS A 133 12.04 8.66 -30.13
CA LYS A 133 11.96 10.12 -29.94
C LYS A 133 13.33 10.80 -29.85
N GLY A 134 14.42 10.04 -29.80
CA GLY A 134 15.78 10.55 -29.67
C GLY A 134 16.28 10.70 -28.22
N PHE A 135 15.52 10.19 -27.24
CA PHE A 135 15.86 10.25 -25.81
C PHE A 135 16.04 8.84 -25.23
N LYS A 136 16.42 8.73 -23.97
CA LYS A 136 16.54 7.45 -23.26
C LYS A 136 15.62 7.41 -22.06
N LEU A 137 14.92 6.29 -21.93
CA LEU A 137 14.34 5.89 -20.65
C LEU A 137 15.43 5.16 -19.86
N LEU A 138 16.02 5.86 -18.89
CA LEU A 138 17.15 5.38 -18.08
C LEU A 138 16.74 4.22 -17.16
N GLY A 139 15.47 4.18 -16.74
CA GLY A 139 14.91 3.07 -15.98
C GLY A 139 13.45 3.29 -15.58
N ILE A 140 12.82 2.20 -15.12
CA ILE A 140 11.51 2.22 -14.44
C ILE A 140 11.70 1.54 -13.09
N THR A 141 11.33 2.22 -12.00
CA THR A 141 11.56 1.75 -10.63
C THR A 141 10.39 2.13 -9.71
N PRO A 142 10.04 1.31 -8.70
CA PRO A 142 9.06 1.71 -7.69
C PRO A 142 9.60 2.67 -6.62
N SER A 143 10.90 2.95 -6.62
CA SER A 143 11.60 3.69 -5.58
C SER A 143 12.25 4.96 -6.10
N ILE A 144 12.03 6.06 -5.38
CA ILE A 144 12.60 7.38 -5.64
C ILE A 144 14.11 7.34 -5.36
N THR A 145 14.57 6.67 -4.29
CA THR A 145 16.01 6.58 -4.01
C THR A 145 16.77 5.87 -5.12
N LYS A 146 16.22 4.77 -5.66
CA LYS A 146 16.78 4.10 -6.85
C LYS A 146 16.74 4.99 -8.09
N ALA A 147 15.70 5.80 -8.26
CA ALA A 147 15.64 6.72 -9.39
C ALA A 147 16.74 7.79 -9.32
N ILE A 148 17.01 8.31 -8.12
CA ILE A 148 18.11 9.25 -7.84
C ILE A 148 19.47 8.60 -8.13
N ASP A 149 19.66 7.34 -7.73
CA ASP A 149 20.88 6.58 -8.04
C ASP A 149 21.06 6.34 -9.55
N ILE A 150 19.98 6.01 -10.28
CA ILE A 150 20.01 5.80 -11.75
C ILE A 150 20.46 7.07 -12.49
N ILE A 151 20.07 8.26 -12.02
CA ILE A 151 20.53 9.54 -12.60
C ILE A 151 21.94 9.95 -12.13
N GLY A 152 22.60 9.12 -11.32
CA GLY A 152 23.97 9.34 -10.84
C GLY A 152 24.08 10.34 -9.67
N ALA A 153 22.99 10.55 -8.93
CA ALA A 153 22.96 11.39 -7.74
C ALA A 153 22.86 10.54 -6.46
N GLU A 154 23.23 11.12 -5.31
CA GLU A 154 23.12 10.44 -4.02
C GLU A 154 21.79 10.82 -3.33
N PRO A 155 20.95 9.85 -2.97
CA PRO A 155 19.75 10.13 -2.19
C PRO A 155 20.10 10.58 -0.77
N SER A 156 19.21 11.36 -0.15
CA SER A 156 19.38 11.75 1.24
C SER A 156 19.11 10.57 2.17
N LYS A 157 19.89 10.43 3.24
CA LYS A 157 19.68 9.38 4.27
C LYS A 157 18.26 9.33 4.80
N ASN A 158 17.64 10.50 5.05
CA ASN A 158 16.26 10.56 5.53
C ASN A 158 15.26 9.94 4.53
N LEU A 159 15.49 10.10 3.23
CA LEU A 159 14.63 9.52 2.19
C LEU A 159 14.84 8.00 2.09
N GLU A 160 16.08 7.54 2.22
CA GLU A 160 16.40 6.10 2.27
C GLU A 160 15.74 5.43 3.49
N GLU A 161 15.91 6.02 4.68
CA GLU A 161 15.26 5.54 5.90
C GLU A 161 13.74 5.47 5.72
N LEU A 162 13.14 6.50 5.11
CA LEU A 162 11.71 6.56 4.86
C LEU A 162 11.21 5.46 3.91
N GLU A 163 11.87 5.26 2.77
CA GLU A 163 11.48 4.20 1.83
C GLU A 163 11.70 2.81 2.44
N ASN A 164 12.77 2.63 3.22
CA ASN A 164 13.04 1.38 3.92
C ASN A 164 11.96 1.07 4.97
N GLU A 165 11.50 2.06 5.74
CA GLU A 165 10.38 1.90 6.69
C GLU A 165 9.07 1.56 5.99
N LEU A 166 8.77 2.22 4.86
CA LEU A 166 7.57 1.94 4.05
C LEU A 166 7.61 0.53 3.47
N GLN A 167 8.77 0.10 2.96
CA GLN A 167 8.96 -1.25 2.45
C GLN A 167 8.88 -2.29 3.58
N ALA A 168 9.49 -2.00 4.73
CA ALA A 168 9.45 -2.86 5.90
C ALA A 168 8.02 -3.15 6.36
N HIS A 169 7.15 -2.14 6.35
CA HIS A 169 5.73 -2.30 6.71
C HIS A 169 5.03 -3.35 5.85
N THR A 170 5.38 -3.49 4.57
CA THR A 170 4.77 -4.51 3.70
C THR A 170 5.08 -5.94 4.13
N PHE A 171 6.10 -6.16 4.97
CA PHE A 171 6.44 -7.47 5.54
C PHE A 171 5.67 -7.78 6.84
N SER A 172 4.78 -6.90 7.30
CA SER A 172 3.93 -7.18 8.47
C SER A 172 2.60 -7.83 8.14
N ILE A 173 2.24 -7.92 6.85
CA ILE A 173 1.00 -8.54 6.36
C ILE A 173 1.33 -9.75 5.47
N HIS A 174 0.47 -10.78 5.45
CA HIS A 174 0.68 -11.98 4.63
C HIS A 174 2.08 -12.59 4.82
N ASN A 175 2.56 -12.59 6.06
CA ASN A 175 3.96 -12.76 6.41
C ASN A 175 4.28 -14.12 7.03
N LYS A 176 3.31 -15.04 7.14
CA LYS A 176 3.52 -16.37 7.73
C LYS A 176 4.68 -17.14 7.10
N THR A 177 4.65 -17.30 5.78
CA THR A 177 5.68 -18.05 5.06
C THR A 177 7.08 -17.44 5.17
N TYR A 178 7.17 -16.15 5.50
CA TYR A 178 8.41 -15.44 5.76
C TYR A 178 8.85 -15.63 7.21
N LEU A 179 7.96 -15.41 8.18
CA LEU A 179 8.23 -15.57 9.61
C LEU A 179 8.63 -17.01 9.99
N GLU A 180 8.13 -18.01 9.28
CA GLU A 180 8.52 -19.42 9.45
C GLU A 180 9.99 -19.70 9.08
N LYS A 181 10.67 -18.78 8.38
CA LYS A 181 12.05 -18.96 7.89
C LYS A 181 13.09 -18.17 8.68
N VAL A 182 12.66 -17.29 9.57
CA VAL A 182 13.53 -16.41 10.33
C VAL A 182 13.58 -16.89 11.78
N ASN A 183 14.63 -16.53 12.50
CA ASN A 183 14.78 -16.92 13.92
C ASN A 183 14.49 -15.76 14.88
N ARG A 184 14.20 -14.58 14.34
CA ARG A 184 14.04 -13.36 15.09
C ARG A 184 13.00 -12.49 14.41
N CYS A 185 12.05 -12.00 15.19
CA CYS A 185 11.07 -11.01 14.76
C CYS A 185 10.86 -9.98 15.87
N GLY A 186 10.12 -8.93 15.55
CA GLY A 186 9.73 -7.95 16.55
C GLY A 186 8.39 -7.31 16.22
N CYS A 187 7.72 -6.82 17.25
CA CYS A 187 6.49 -6.07 17.11
C CYS A 187 6.79 -4.57 17.16
N PHE A 188 6.52 -3.84 16.09
CA PHE A 188 6.74 -2.38 16.08
C PHE A 188 5.65 -1.58 16.80
N HIS A 189 4.63 -2.24 17.38
CA HIS A 189 3.69 -1.57 18.28
C HIS A 189 4.20 -1.57 19.74
N CYS A 190 4.43 -2.75 20.32
CA CYS A 190 4.89 -2.87 21.72
C CYS A 190 6.41 -2.84 21.87
N LEU A 191 7.16 -2.85 20.76
CA LEU A 191 8.63 -2.85 20.68
C LEU A 191 9.31 -4.14 21.17
N GLU A 192 8.54 -5.20 21.43
CA GLU A 192 9.07 -6.48 21.87
C GLU A 192 9.78 -7.22 20.73
N ILE A 193 10.94 -7.81 21.00
CA ILE A 193 11.72 -8.64 20.06
C ILE A 193 11.72 -10.07 20.58
N PHE A 194 11.28 -11.01 19.76
CA PHE A 194 10.99 -12.38 20.21
C PHE A 194 11.23 -13.42 19.09
N SER A 195 11.14 -14.70 19.45
CA SER A 195 11.23 -15.79 18.47
C SER A 195 9.90 -15.94 17.71
N PRO A 196 9.90 -16.13 16.39
CA PRO A 196 8.67 -16.42 15.64
C PRO A 196 7.89 -17.63 16.16
N ASP A 197 8.54 -18.58 16.84
CA ASP A 197 7.91 -19.74 17.47
C ASP A 197 6.90 -19.38 18.58
N GLU A 198 6.98 -18.16 19.11
CA GLU A 198 6.05 -17.65 20.13
C GLU A 198 4.71 -17.19 19.53
N ILE A 199 4.63 -17.06 18.20
CA ILE A 199 3.41 -16.63 17.50
C ILE A 199 2.41 -17.79 17.47
N PHE A 200 1.30 -17.63 18.20
CA PHE A 200 0.24 -18.64 18.29
C PHE A 200 -1.06 -18.26 17.57
N GLU A 201 -1.20 -17.01 17.12
CA GLU A 201 -2.42 -16.50 16.50
C GLU A 201 -2.13 -15.81 15.17
N TRP A 202 -2.97 -16.13 14.18
CA TRP A 202 -2.84 -15.68 12.79
C TRP A 202 -4.22 -15.25 12.26
N ILE A 203 -4.28 -14.12 11.58
CA ILE A 203 -5.48 -13.58 10.93
C ILE A 203 -5.35 -13.67 9.39
N ASP A 204 -6.33 -13.12 8.66
CA ASP A 204 -6.33 -13.08 7.18
C ASP A 204 -6.18 -14.46 6.51
N ASN A 205 -6.97 -15.44 6.97
CA ASN A 205 -6.88 -16.85 6.55
C ASN A 205 -5.56 -17.53 6.99
N GLU A 206 -5.16 -17.26 8.23
CA GLU A 206 -3.94 -17.80 8.84
C GLU A 206 -2.65 -17.38 8.13
N ASP A 207 -2.54 -16.11 7.73
CA ASP A 207 -1.41 -15.62 6.92
C ASP A 207 -0.71 -14.38 7.50
N THR A 208 -1.40 -13.60 8.34
CA THR A 208 -0.83 -12.43 9.02
C THR A 208 -0.68 -12.71 10.52
N ALA A 209 0.53 -12.56 11.07
CA ALA A 209 0.81 -12.83 12.48
C ALA A 209 0.22 -11.76 13.42
N LEU A 210 -0.38 -12.19 14.54
CA LEU A 210 -0.63 -11.31 15.68
C LEU A 210 0.49 -11.40 16.70
N CYS A 211 0.91 -10.24 17.22
CA CYS A 211 1.91 -10.19 18.27
C CYS A 211 1.42 -10.92 19.54
N PRO A 212 2.19 -11.89 20.09
CA PRO A 212 1.77 -12.65 21.27
C PRO A 212 1.72 -11.80 22.55
N TYR A 213 2.32 -10.60 22.54
CA TYR A 213 2.40 -9.70 23.68
C TYR A 213 1.32 -8.62 23.72
N CYS A 214 0.86 -8.13 22.56
CA CYS A 214 -0.12 -7.03 22.49
C CYS A 214 -1.32 -7.31 21.58
N GLY A 215 -1.32 -8.40 20.80
CA GLY A 215 -2.41 -8.79 19.92
C GLY A 215 -2.56 -7.96 18.65
N ILE A 216 -1.59 -7.10 18.32
CA ILE A 216 -1.61 -6.28 17.10
C ILE A 216 -0.83 -6.96 15.96
N ASP A 217 -1.34 -6.85 14.74
CA ASP A 217 -0.81 -7.31 13.46
C ASP A 217 0.39 -6.49 12.96
N SER A 218 1.36 -6.26 13.85
CA SER A 218 2.52 -5.40 13.61
C SER A 218 3.84 -6.14 13.80
N VAL A 219 3.88 -7.42 13.42
CA VAL A 219 5.06 -8.29 13.57
C VAL A 219 5.88 -8.28 12.28
N ILE A 220 7.19 -8.03 12.37
CA ILE A 220 8.12 -8.08 11.23
C ILE A 220 9.32 -8.97 11.58
N GLY A 221 9.68 -9.86 10.66
CA GLY A 221 10.82 -10.77 10.77
C GLY A 221 12.14 -10.15 10.30
N GLU A 222 13.25 -10.59 10.88
CA GLU A 222 14.62 -10.22 10.47
C GLU A 222 14.97 -10.80 9.09
N SER A 223 15.60 -9.99 8.24
CA SER A 223 16.18 -10.42 6.95
C SER A 223 17.56 -9.83 6.74
N ASP A 224 18.19 -10.23 5.63
CA ASP A 224 19.43 -9.63 5.12
C ASP A 224 19.31 -8.10 4.89
N VAL A 225 18.09 -7.60 4.71
CA VAL A 225 17.82 -6.17 4.45
C VAL A 225 17.22 -5.47 5.67
N LEU A 226 16.52 -6.20 6.56
CA LEU A 226 15.85 -5.65 7.73
C LEU A 226 16.44 -6.21 9.02
N HIS A 227 17.26 -5.40 9.69
CA HIS A 227 17.78 -5.73 11.01
C HIS A 227 16.80 -5.29 12.09
N ILE A 228 16.20 -6.26 12.79
CA ILE A 228 15.25 -5.99 13.88
C ILE A 228 16.03 -5.46 15.10
N THR A 229 15.97 -4.15 15.30
CA THR A 229 16.58 -3.45 16.43
C THR A 229 15.52 -2.62 17.14
N GLU A 230 15.78 -2.25 18.40
CA GLU A 230 14.85 -1.41 19.15
C GLU A 230 14.67 -0.04 18.46
N GLU A 231 15.75 0.52 17.91
CA GLU A 231 15.75 1.77 17.15
C GLU A 231 14.88 1.66 15.90
N PHE A 232 15.02 0.57 15.14
CA PHE A 232 14.20 0.31 13.95
C PHE A 232 12.70 0.18 14.31
N LEU A 233 12.37 -0.60 15.34
CA LEU A 233 10.99 -0.76 15.79
C LEU A 233 10.40 0.57 16.30
N LYS A 234 11.20 1.43 16.95
CA LYS A 234 10.79 2.78 17.35
C LYS A 234 10.48 3.68 16.15
N GLY A 235 11.29 3.61 15.08
CA GLY A 235 11.03 4.32 13.82
C GLY A 235 9.68 3.91 13.22
N MET A 236 9.48 2.60 13.08
CA MET A 236 8.22 2.01 12.62
C MET A 236 7.02 2.39 13.51
N ARG A 237 7.15 2.33 14.84
CA ARG A 237 6.09 2.75 15.77
C ARG A 237 5.71 4.21 15.57
N LYS A 238 6.71 5.09 15.53
CA LYS A 238 6.50 6.53 15.34
C LYS A 238 5.80 6.81 14.01
N ARG A 239 6.06 6.02 12.97
CA ARG A 239 5.43 6.22 11.66
C ARG A 239 3.98 5.76 11.61
N TRP A 240 3.70 4.56 12.12
CA TRP A 240 2.42 3.88 11.92
C TRP A 240 1.44 4.03 13.09
N PHE A 241 1.93 4.44 14.27
CA PHE A 241 1.15 4.59 15.50
C PHE A 241 1.29 5.97 16.15
N SER A 242 1.69 7.02 15.41
CA SER A 242 1.84 8.40 15.94
C SER A 242 0.53 9.15 16.23
N PHE A 243 -0.61 8.49 16.16
CA PHE A 243 -1.92 9.06 16.51
C PHE A 243 -2.29 8.88 18.01
N GLU A 244 -1.33 8.52 18.86
CA GLU A 244 -1.49 8.46 20.34
C GLU A 244 -1.16 9.79 21.03
#